data_AF-A0A950MXP0-F1
#
_entry.id   AF-A0A950MXP0-F1
#
_cell.length_a   1.000
_cell.length_b   1.000
_cell.length_c   1.000
_cell.angle_alpha   90.00
_cell.angle_beta   90.00
_cell.angle_gamma   90.00
#
_symmetry.space_group_name_H-M   'P 1'
#
loop_
_entity.id
_entity.type
_entity.pdbx_description
1 polymer ?
#
loop_
_entity_poly.entity_id
_entity_poly.type
_entity_poly.pdbx_seq_one_letter_code
_entity_poly.pdbx_strand_id
1 'polypeptide(L)' 'MEEMTINDYARRLMDAHGERAIAEAAQRAAEHERNKDEDEAKTWRRVEQALKSMRGPIAS' A
#
# COMPACT_ATOMS: atom_id res chain seq x y z
N MET A 1 18.32 7.81 -4.37
CA MET A 1 16.89 7.99 -4.09
C MET A 1 16.82 8.43 -2.65
N GLU A 2 16.41 9.68 -2.37
CA GLU A 2 15.95 10.04 -1.03
C GLU A 2 15.00 8.93 -0.55
N GLU A 3 15.22 8.43 0.67
CA GLU A 3 14.57 7.27 1.28
C GLU A 3 13.06 7.50 1.42
N MET A 4 12.34 7.42 0.31
CA MET A 4 10.90 7.57 0.30
C MET A 4 10.36 6.31 0.97
N THR A 5 9.97 6.46 2.23
CA THR A 5 9.48 5.35 3.02
C THR A 5 8.16 4.85 2.43
N ILE A 6 7.83 3.59 2.66
CA ILE A 6 6.52 3.04 2.26
C ILE A 6 5.35 3.92 2.75
N ASN A 7 5.52 4.61 3.88
CA ASN A 7 4.56 5.58 4.39
C ASN A 7 4.44 6.82 3.50
N ASP A 8 5.54 7.41 3.05
CA ASP A 8 5.50 8.57 2.14
C ASP A 8 4.84 8.22 0.80
N TYR A 9 5.13 7.02 0.28
CA TYR A 9 4.48 6.50 -0.92
C TYR A 9 2.98 6.27 -0.71
N ALA A 10 2.61 5.61 0.39
CA ALA A 10 1.21 5.42 0.78
C ALA A 10 0.48 6.75 0.92
N ARG A 11 1.10 7.74 1.57
CA ARG A 11 0.51 9.07 1.77
C ARG A 11 0.24 9.77 0.44
N ARG A 12 1.19 9.75 -0.50
CA ARG A 12 1.00 10.30 -1.85
C ARG A 12 -0.08 9.58 -2.63
N LEU A 13 -0.13 8.25 -2.52
CA LEU A 13 -1.14 7.46 -3.20
C LEU A 13 -2.54 7.74 -2.62
N MET A 14 -2.65 7.88 -1.31
CA MET A 14 -3.89 8.25 -0.63
C MET A 14 -4.32 9.69 -0.98
N ASP A 15 -3.39 10.64 -1.06
CA ASP A 15 -3.69 12.02 -1.43
C ASP A 15 -4.21 12.10 -2.88
N ALA A 16 -3.62 11.33 -3.80
CA ALA A 16 -4.01 11.31 -5.21
C ALA A 16 -5.26 10.45 -5.51
N HIS A 17 -5.41 9.28 -4.89
CA HIS A 17 -6.46 8.30 -5.21
C HIS A 17 -7.55 8.18 -4.14
N GLY A 18 -7.32 8.74 -2.95
CA GLY A 18 -8.23 8.67 -1.81
C GLY A 18 -8.47 7.23 -1.36
N GLU A 19 -9.75 6.86 -1.25
CA GLU A 19 -10.19 5.54 -0.80
C GLU A 19 -9.80 4.41 -1.76
N ARG A 20 -9.54 4.74 -3.04
CA ARG A 20 -9.13 3.77 -4.06
C ARG A 20 -7.68 3.33 -3.92
N ALA A 21 -6.84 4.10 -3.20
CA ALA A 21 -5.44 3.76 -2.98
C ALA A 21 -5.27 2.38 -2.32
N ILE A 22 -6.14 2.04 -1.35
CA ILE A 22 -6.11 0.75 -0.66
C ILE A 22 -6.45 -0.38 -1.63
N ALA A 23 -7.46 -0.18 -2.47
CA ALA A 23 -7.87 -1.17 -3.46
C ALA A 23 -6.77 -1.41 -4.51
N GLU A 24 -6.09 -0.35 -4.96
CA GLU A 24 -4.95 -0.46 -5.88
C GLU A 24 -3.77 -1.21 -5.23
N ALA A 25 -3.41 -0.88 -3.99
CA ALA A 25 -2.33 -1.58 -3.29
C ALA A 25 -2.66 -3.07 -3.06
N ALA A 26 -3.90 -3.39 -2.68
CA ALA A 26 -4.36 -4.76 -2.51
C ALA A 26 -4.38 -5.54 -3.83
N GLN A 27 -4.83 -4.91 -4.92
CA GLN A 27 -4.87 -5.52 -6.25
C GLN A 27 -3.45 -5.84 -6.76
N ARG A 28 -2.53 -4.89 -6.63
CA ARG A 28 -1.12 -5.11 -7.01
C ARG A 28 -0.47 -6.20 -6.19
N ALA A 29 -0.68 -6.22 -4.86
CA ALA A 29 -0.19 -7.33 -4.02
C ALA A 29 -0.66 -8.68 -4.56
N ALA A 30 -1.96 -8.84 -4.85
CA ALA A 30 -2.52 -10.09 -5.36
C ALA A 30 -1.99 -10.46 -6.77
N GLU A 31 -1.70 -9.47 -7.62
CA GLU A 31 -1.11 -9.69 -8.94
C GLU A 31 0.34 -10.18 -8.84
N HIS A 32 1.15 -9.58 -7.96
CA HIS A 32 2.52 -10.05 -7.69
C HIS A 32 2.54 -11.43 -7.03
N GLU A 33 1.61 -11.73 -6.12
CA GLU A 33 1.44 -13.08 -5.56
C GLU A 33 1.17 -14.12 -6.67
N ARG A 34 0.36 -13.76 -7.67
CA ARG A 34 0.10 -14.62 -8.85
C ARG A 34 1.32 -14.79 -9.75
N ASN A 35 2.13 -13.74 -9.90
CA ASN A 35 3.35 -13.76 -10.69
C ASN A 35 4.54 -14.43 -9.97
N LYS A 36 4.33 -14.92 -8.73
CA LYS A 36 5.37 -15.46 -7.83
C LYS A 36 6.43 -14.43 -7.41
N ASP A 37 6.10 -13.14 -7.48
CA ASP A 37 6.94 -12.04 -7.02
C ASP A 37 6.63 -11.70 -5.55
N GLU A 38 7.08 -12.56 -4.64
CA GLU A 38 6.79 -12.41 -3.20
C GLU A 38 7.36 -11.13 -2.58
N ASP A 39 8.49 -10.63 -3.08
CA ASP A 39 9.12 -9.40 -2.58
C ASP A 39 8.29 -8.14 -2.90
N GLU A 40 7.79 -8.05 -4.14
CA GLU A 40 6.85 -6.99 -4.55
C GLU A 40 5.53 -7.14 -3.81
N ALA A 41 4.98 -8.37 -3.71
CA ALA A 41 3.77 -8.63 -2.95
C ALA A 41 3.87 -8.13 -1.50
N LYS A 42 4.99 -8.44 -0.81
CA LYS A 42 5.26 -7.96 0.56
C LYS A 42 5.35 -6.44 0.62
N THR A 43 5.93 -5.81 -0.40
CA THR A 43 6.02 -4.35 -0.50
C THR A 43 4.63 -3.74 -0.61
N TRP A 44 3.79 -4.22 -1.53
CA TRP A 44 2.42 -3.75 -1.70
C TRP A 44 1.54 -4.00 -0.47
N ARG A 45 1.72 -5.12 0.24
CA ARG A 45 1.05 -5.38 1.52
C ARG A 45 1.45 -4.40 2.63
N ARG A 46 2.71 -3.95 2.65
CA ARG A 46 3.15 -2.89 3.58
C ARG A 46 2.55 -1.54 3.22
N VAL A 47 2.46 -1.21 1.92
CA VAL A 47 1.78 0.00 1.42
C VAL A 47 0.30 -0.03 1.81
N GLU A 48 -0.40 -1.14 1.57
CA GLU A 48 -1.81 -1.34 1.93
C GLU A 48 -2.05 -1.14 3.43
N GLN A 49 -1.19 -1.70 4.29
CA GLN A 49 -1.27 -1.51 5.73
C GLN A 49 -1.02 -0.06 6.15
N ALA A 50 -0.02 0.60 5.57
CA ALA A 50 0.24 2.02 5.81
C ALA A 50 -0.98 2.88 5.43
N LEU A 51 -1.57 2.62 4.25
CA LEU A 51 -2.80 3.28 3.80
C LEU A 51 -3.97 3.04 4.76
N LYS A 52 -4.18 1.80 5.21
CA LYS A 52 -5.24 1.47 6.17
C LYS A 52 -5.04 2.19 7.51
N SER A 53 -3.81 2.26 8.01
CA SER A 53 -3.46 3.02 9.22
C SER A 53 -3.67 4.52 9.06
N MET A 54 -3.40 5.07 7.87
CA MET A 54 -3.58 6.51 7.57
C MET A 54 -5.06 6.91 7.42
N ARG A 55 -5.94 5.99 7.00
CA ARG A 55 -7.39 6.24 6.89
C ARG A 55 -8.06 6.46 8.25
N GLY A 56 -7.35 6.18 9.35
CA GLY A 56 -7.86 6.28 10.72
C GLY A 56 -8.17 4.91 11.31
N PRO A 57 -8.36 4.85 12.64
CA PRO A 57 -8.30 3.60 13.40
C PRO A 57 -9.45 2.66 13.03
N ILE A 58 -9.13 1.43 12.68
CA ILE A 58 -9.92 0.30 13.17
C ILE A 58 -9.65 0.29 14.67
N ALA A 59 -10.67 0.56 15.48
CA ALA A 59 -10.56 0.71 16.92
C ALA A 59 -9.65 -0.36 17.56
N SER A 60 -8.86 0.12 18.52
CA SER A 60 -7.94 -0.63 19.38
C SER A 60 -8.54 -1.89 19.99
#